data_AF-A0A0D0BQW0-F1
#
_entry.id   AF-A0A0D0BQW0-F1
#
_cell.length_a   1.000
_cell.length_b   1.000
_cell.length_c   1.000
_cell.angle_alpha   90.00
_cell.angle_beta   90.00
_cell.angle_gamma   90.00
#
_symmetry.space_group_name_H-M   'P 1'
#
loop_
_entity.id
_entity.type
_entity.pdbx_description
1 polymer ?
#
loop_
_entity_poly.entity_id
_entity_poly.type
_entity_poly.pdbx_seq_one_letter_code
_entity_poly.pdbx_strand_id
1 'polypeptide(L)'
;MVDFGNQAACFARKVYDILAINHLDSKWLSSSFAFHLHQHAFKHFKSIWCSQVRKILEIKRLNVALAFSCFTADLFSFGLVESSTMHHCLGILLREMVSVQHVRAIQAMVKRAGPTLWHTADSHQRRYEFTRFFMQRTGSLPDDASLTESKESIREVVKVCCDIPG
;
A
#
# COMPACT_ATOMS: atom_id res chain seq x y z
N MET A 1 -14.25 2.62 -12.05
CA MET A 1 -14.51 2.55 -10.60
C MET A 1 -13.96 3.83 -9.99
N VAL A 2 -14.77 4.62 -9.29
CA VAL A 2 -14.32 5.89 -8.68
C VAL A 2 -13.18 5.59 -7.70
N ASP A 3 -12.07 6.31 -7.82
CA ASP A 3 -10.89 6.11 -6.98
C ASP A 3 -11.08 6.71 -5.58
N PHE A 4 -11.89 6.03 -4.77
CA PHE A 4 -12.24 6.47 -3.42
C PHE A 4 -11.01 6.70 -2.54
N GLY A 5 -9.96 5.88 -2.70
CA GLY A 5 -8.69 6.05 -1.98
C GLY A 5 -8.04 7.39 -2.30
N ASN A 6 -7.94 7.74 -3.58
CA ASN A 6 -7.32 9.00 -3.99
C ASN A 6 -8.13 10.21 -3.51
N GLN A 7 -9.47 10.16 -3.61
CA GLN A 7 -10.34 11.25 -3.13
C GLN A 7 -10.21 11.47 -1.62
N ALA A 8 -10.23 10.40 -0.83
CA ALA A 8 -10.07 10.48 0.62
C ALA A 8 -8.68 11.02 1.02
N ALA A 9 -7.62 10.58 0.33
CA ALA A 9 -6.26 11.04 0.59
C ALA A 9 -6.08 12.52 0.18
N CYS A 10 -6.67 12.95 -0.94
CA CYS A 10 -6.70 14.35 -1.35
C CYS A 10 -7.46 15.22 -0.33
N PHE A 11 -8.61 14.74 0.18
CA PHE A 11 -9.33 15.42 1.25
C PHE A 11 -8.47 15.56 2.51
N ALA A 12 -7.82 14.49 2.95
CA ALA A 12 -6.91 14.52 4.09
C ALA A 12 -5.77 15.53 3.88
N ARG A 13 -5.20 15.60 2.67
CA ARG A 13 -4.17 16.59 2.34
C ARG A 13 -4.69 18.02 2.46
N LYS A 14 -5.89 18.30 1.95
CA LYS A 14 -6.52 19.62 2.09
C LYS A 14 -6.74 20.00 3.56
N VAL A 15 -7.21 19.05 4.39
CA VAL A 15 -7.37 19.28 5.84
C VAL A 15 -6.02 19.61 6.47
N TYR A 16 -4.97 18.84 6.16
CA TYR A 16 -3.61 19.11 6.64
C TYR A 16 -3.13 20.51 6.25
N ASP A 17 -3.28 20.90 4.98
CA ASP A 17 -2.83 22.20 4.47
C ASP A 17 -3.59 23.37 5.14
N ILE A 18 -4.90 23.23 5.35
CA ILE A 18 -5.72 24.23 6.07
C ILE A 18 -5.24 24.38 7.52
N LEU A 19 -4.99 23.28 8.21
CA LEU A 19 -4.48 23.29 9.59
C LEU A 19 -3.09 23.92 9.68
N ALA A 20 -2.26 23.73 8.65
CA ALA A 20 -0.90 24.27 8.58
C ALA A 20 -0.85 25.79 8.36
N ILE A 21 -1.91 26.41 7.82
CA ILE A 21 -1.91 27.84 7.45
C ILE A 21 -2.67 28.72 8.46
N ASN A 22 -3.73 28.20 9.10
CA ASN A 22 -4.76 29.06 9.70
C ASN A 22 -4.71 29.27 11.23
N HIS A 23 -3.65 28.85 11.94
CA HIS A 23 -3.64 28.86 13.41
C HIS A 23 -2.30 29.30 14.04
N LEU A 24 -2.34 29.90 15.24
CA LEU A 24 -1.14 30.22 16.03
C LEU A 24 -0.30 28.96 16.34
N ASP A 25 -0.96 27.80 16.47
CA ASP A 25 -0.34 26.47 16.69
C ASP A 25 -0.35 25.58 15.44
N SER A 26 -0.36 26.17 14.24
CA SER A 26 -0.62 25.49 12.96
C SER A 26 0.28 24.27 12.70
N LYS A 27 1.55 24.34 13.11
CA LYS A 27 2.50 23.23 12.97
C LYS A 27 2.13 22.05 13.87
N TRP A 28 1.70 22.30 15.10
CA TRP A 28 1.31 21.23 16.03
C TRP A 28 0.02 20.55 15.57
N LEU A 29 -0.98 21.34 15.17
CA LEU A 29 -2.27 20.82 14.70
C LEU A 29 -2.12 19.96 13.43
N SER A 30 -1.41 20.45 12.41
CA SER A 30 -1.20 19.69 11.18
C SER A 30 -0.39 18.41 11.43
N SER A 31 0.64 18.48 12.29
CA SER A 31 1.44 17.32 12.69
C SER A 31 0.63 16.30 13.48
N SER A 32 -0.21 16.74 14.41
CA SER A 32 -1.11 15.87 15.20
C SER A 32 -2.12 15.17 14.30
N PHE A 33 -2.72 15.90 13.35
CA PHE A 33 -3.62 15.32 12.35
C PHE A 33 -2.91 14.25 11.51
N ALA A 34 -1.74 14.56 10.95
CA ALA A 34 -0.97 13.60 10.16
C ALA A 34 -0.59 12.36 10.98
N PHE A 35 -0.15 12.55 12.24
CA PHE A 35 0.19 11.47 13.15
C PHE A 35 -0.98 10.53 13.42
N HIS A 36 -2.15 11.06 13.77
CA HIS A 36 -3.34 10.23 14.03
C HIS A 36 -3.83 9.54 12.77
N LEU A 37 -3.85 10.24 11.64
CA LEU A 37 -4.24 9.66 10.35
C LEU A 37 -3.32 8.49 9.98
N HIS A 38 -2.00 8.68 10.13
CA HIS A 38 -0.99 7.64 9.93
C HIS A 38 -1.21 6.45 10.85
N GLN A 39 -1.35 6.67 12.16
CA GLN A 39 -1.57 5.60 13.13
C GLN A 39 -2.81 4.77 12.81
N HIS A 40 -3.92 5.42 12.48
CA HIS A 40 -5.16 4.75 12.12
C HIS A 40 -5.03 3.97 10.81
N ALA A 41 -4.44 4.59 9.78
CA ALA A 41 -4.18 3.94 8.50
C ALA A 41 -3.31 2.68 8.70
N PHE A 42 -2.18 2.81 9.37
CA PHE A 42 -1.27 1.69 9.58
C PHE A 42 -1.87 0.58 10.44
N LYS A 43 -2.58 0.92 11.52
CA LYS A 43 -3.24 -0.06 12.40
C LYS A 43 -4.30 -0.88 11.64
N HIS A 44 -5.14 -0.23 10.85
CA HIS A 44 -6.14 -0.92 10.03
C HIS A 44 -5.49 -1.76 8.93
N PHE A 45 -4.46 -1.25 8.26
CA PHE A 45 -3.72 -2.01 7.26
C PHE A 45 -3.17 -3.31 7.86
N LYS A 46 -2.52 -3.22 9.01
CA LYS A 46 -2.00 -4.39 9.74
C LYS A 46 -3.13 -5.35 10.12
N SER A 47 -4.27 -4.85 10.59
CA SER A 47 -5.42 -5.69 10.94
C SER A 47 -5.98 -6.47 9.74
N ILE A 48 -5.93 -5.89 8.54
CA ILE A 48 -6.41 -6.51 7.31
C ILE A 48 -5.45 -7.60 6.83
N TRP A 49 -4.14 -7.30 6.83
CA TRP A 49 -3.14 -8.14 6.15
C TRP A 49 -2.33 -9.05 7.07
N CYS A 50 -2.23 -8.78 8.38
CA CYS A 50 -1.47 -9.63 9.33
C CYS A 50 -2.33 -10.68 10.06
N SER A 51 -3.66 -10.72 9.88
CA SER A 51 -4.46 -11.66 10.66
C SER A 51 -4.23 -13.10 10.16
N GLN A 52 -3.65 -13.96 11.01
CA GLN A 52 -3.41 -15.40 10.79
C GLN A 52 -4.69 -16.22 10.53
N VAL A 53 -5.84 -15.57 10.50
CA VAL A 53 -7.12 -16.23 10.38
C VAL A 53 -7.41 -16.40 8.90
N ARG A 54 -7.14 -17.62 8.41
CA ARG A 54 -7.60 -18.24 7.15
C ARG A 54 -9.11 -18.15 6.90
N LYS A 55 -9.85 -17.30 7.61
CA LYS A 55 -11.27 -17.05 7.37
C LYS A 55 -11.37 -16.10 6.19
N ILE A 56 -11.34 -16.71 5.01
CA ILE A 56 -12.15 -16.35 3.86
C ILE A 56 -12.29 -14.83 3.76
N LEU A 57 -11.32 -14.21 3.08
CA LEU A 57 -11.55 -12.92 2.45
C LEU A 57 -12.74 -13.12 1.51
N GLU A 58 -13.95 -12.94 2.04
CA GLU A 58 -15.13 -12.74 1.20
C GLU A 58 -14.75 -11.68 0.18
N ILE A 59 -15.16 -11.86 -1.07
CA ILE A 59 -14.83 -10.95 -2.19
C ILE A 59 -15.10 -9.48 -1.81
N LYS A 60 -16.14 -9.23 -1.00
CA LYS A 60 -16.45 -7.90 -0.45
C LYS A 60 -15.36 -7.32 0.45
N ARG A 61 -14.77 -8.13 1.34
CA ARG A 61 -13.66 -7.73 2.22
C ARG A 61 -12.37 -7.51 1.44
N LEU A 62 -12.18 -8.23 0.35
CA LEU A 62 -11.03 -8.05 -0.52
C LEU A 62 -11.01 -6.69 -1.22
N ASN A 63 -12.15 -6.24 -1.76
CA ASN A 63 -12.23 -4.92 -2.39
C ASN A 63 -11.94 -3.80 -1.38
N VAL A 64 -12.43 -3.95 -0.15
CA VAL A 64 -12.11 -3.02 0.94
C VAL A 64 -10.62 -3.06 1.28
N ALA A 65 -10.01 -4.25 1.37
CA ALA A 65 -8.59 -4.41 1.63
C ALA A 65 -7.73 -3.72 0.55
N LEU A 66 -8.06 -3.92 -0.73
CA LEU A 66 -7.38 -3.28 -1.85
C LEU A 66 -7.57 -1.76 -1.84
N ALA A 67 -8.78 -1.27 -1.62
CA ALA A 67 -9.06 0.17 -1.53
C ALA A 67 -8.28 0.81 -0.37
N PHE A 68 -8.15 0.13 0.75
CA PHE A 68 -7.42 0.61 1.91
C PHE A 68 -5.89 0.59 1.71
N SER A 69 -5.37 -0.43 1.02
CA SER A 69 -3.99 -0.46 0.56
C SER A 69 -3.67 0.72 -0.37
N CYS A 70 -4.56 0.98 -1.33
CA CYS A 70 -4.46 2.14 -2.23
C CYS A 70 -4.46 3.46 -1.47
N PHE A 71 -5.41 3.65 -0.56
CA PHE A 71 -5.50 4.84 0.29
C PHE A 71 -4.21 5.07 1.08
N THR A 72 -3.64 4.03 1.69
CA THR A 72 -2.35 4.13 2.40
C THR A 72 -1.22 4.60 1.49
N ALA A 73 -1.15 4.09 0.26
CA ALA A 73 -0.15 4.52 -0.73
C ALA A 73 -0.39 5.95 -1.23
N ASP A 74 -1.66 6.37 -1.38
CA ASP A 74 -2.00 7.74 -1.73
C ASP A 74 -1.59 8.71 -0.60
N LEU A 75 -1.83 8.36 0.66
CA LEU A 75 -1.36 9.16 1.81
C LEU A 75 0.17 9.34 1.81
N PHE A 76 0.91 8.28 1.48
CA PHE A 76 2.37 8.37 1.29
C PHE A 76 2.73 9.34 0.17
N SER A 77 2.05 9.23 -0.98
CA SER A 77 2.30 10.08 -2.16
C SER A 77 2.02 11.56 -1.88
N PHE A 78 1.07 11.86 -0.98
CA PHE A 78 0.78 13.21 -0.51
C PHE A 78 1.66 13.68 0.66
N GLY A 79 2.66 12.89 1.06
CA GLY A 79 3.58 13.22 2.15
C GLY A 79 2.96 13.20 3.54
N LEU A 80 1.81 12.53 3.71
CA LEU A 80 1.12 12.37 5.00
C LEU A 80 1.55 11.09 5.74
N VAL A 81 2.27 10.20 5.05
CA VAL A 81 2.84 8.97 5.60
C VAL A 81 4.31 8.89 5.19
N GLU A 82 5.16 8.45 6.11
CA GLU A 82 6.60 8.32 5.87
C GLU A 82 6.96 7.09 5.02
N SER A 83 8.09 7.17 4.32
CA SER A 83 8.67 6.05 3.55
C SER A 83 8.88 4.79 4.41
N SER A 84 9.32 4.96 5.67
CA SER A 84 9.50 3.88 6.65
C SER A 84 8.23 3.02 6.80
N THR A 85 7.08 3.68 6.91
CA THR A 85 5.76 3.04 7.06
C THR A 85 5.34 2.36 5.78
N MET A 86 5.53 3.02 4.63
CA MET A 86 5.19 2.45 3.33
C MET A 86 5.97 1.15 3.06
N HIS A 87 7.28 1.14 3.33
CA HIS A 87 8.09 -0.06 3.26
C HIS A 87 7.64 -1.14 4.26
N HIS A 88 7.25 -0.75 5.47
CA HIS A 88 6.70 -1.68 6.45
C HIS A 88 5.42 -2.36 5.95
N CYS A 89 4.49 -1.59 5.37
CA CYS A 89 3.26 -2.11 4.77
C CYS A 89 3.55 -3.10 3.63
N LEU A 90 4.48 -2.77 2.75
CA LEU A 90 4.93 -3.68 1.68
C LEU A 90 5.58 -4.94 2.24
N GLY A 91 6.41 -4.82 3.28
CA GLY A 91 7.01 -5.95 3.98
C GLY A 91 5.98 -6.89 4.61
N ILE A 92 4.90 -6.34 5.19
CA ILE A 92 3.75 -7.13 5.66
C ILE A 92 3.15 -7.92 4.51
N LEU A 93 2.78 -7.26 3.40
CA LEU A 93 2.16 -7.94 2.26
C LEU A 93 3.04 -9.03 1.66
N LEU A 94 4.36 -8.80 1.57
CA LEU A 94 5.33 -9.79 1.09
C LEU A 94 5.45 -10.99 2.03
N ARG A 95 5.53 -10.73 3.34
CA ARG A 95 5.67 -11.79 4.34
C ARG A 95 4.42 -12.66 4.39
N GLU A 96 3.25 -12.03 4.45
CA GLU A 96 1.94 -12.70 4.53
C GLU A 96 1.39 -13.14 3.16
N MET A 97 2.17 -13.01 2.08
CA MET A 97 1.73 -13.32 0.72
C MET A 97 1.30 -14.79 0.59
N VAL A 98 0.00 -14.99 0.42
CA VAL A 98 -0.61 -16.33 0.21
C VAL A 98 -1.51 -16.39 -1.01
N SER A 99 -1.70 -15.26 -1.72
CA SER A 99 -2.63 -15.19 -2.83
C SER A 99 -2.32 -14.08 -3.83
N VAL A 100 -2.89 -14.19 -5.03
CA VAL A 100 -2.81 -13.18 -6.10
C VAL A 100 -3.29 -11.80 -5.63
N GLN A 101 -4.21 -11.78 -4.67
CA GLN A 101 -4.75 -10.56 -4.10
C GLN A 101 -3.69 -9.72 -3.35
N HIS A 102 -2.75 -10.39 -2.67
CA HIS A 102 -1.60 -9.70 -2.08
C HIS A 102 -0.71 -9.09 -3.16
N VAL A 103 -0.51 -9.81 -4.26
CA VAL A 103 0.24 -9.35 -5.43
C VAL A 103 -0.41 -8.08 -6.02
N ARG A 104 -1.73 -8.10 -6.24
CA ARG A 104 -2.49 -6.93 -6.70
C ARG A 104 -2.42 -5.75 -5.73
N ALA A 105 -2.49 -6.01 -4.42
CA ALA A 105 -2.36 -4.96 -3.40
C ALA A 105 -0.97 -4.30 -3.48
N ILE A 106 0.10 -5.10 -3.52
CA ILE A 106 1.47 -4.61 -3.68
C ILE A 106 1.60 -3.77 -4.94
N GLN A 107 1.10 -4.25 -6.08
CA GLN A 107 1.14 -3.52 -7.34
C GLN A 107 0.46 -2.17 -7.28
N ALA A 108 -0.78 -2.14 -6.80
CA ALA A 108 -1.54 -0.91 -6.70
C ALA A 108 -0.83 0.08 -5.77
N MET A 109 -0.26 -0.41 -4.66
CA MET A 109 0.51 0.39 -3.73
C MET A 109 1.78 0.97 -4.34
N VAL A 110 2.62 0.16 -5.00
CA VAL A 110 3.85 0.62 -5.64
C VAL A 110 3.55 1.62 -6.75
N LYS A 111 2.53 1.34 -7.59
CA LYS A 111 2.11 2.24 -8.67
C LYS A 111 1.65 3.59 -8.16
N ARG A 112 0.86 3.62 -7.07
CA ARG A 112 0.35 4.86 -6.48
C ARG A 112 1.45 5.65 -5.78
N ALA A 113 2.28 4.97 -4.98
CA ALA A 113 3.41 5.57 -4.30
C ALA A 113 4.43 6.21 -5.27
N GLY A 114 4.56 5.64 -6.47
CA GLY A 114 5.39 6.20 -7.53
C GLY A 114 6.89 6.17 -7.20
N PRO A 115 7.71 6.97 -7.90
CA PRO A 115 9.17 6.95 -7.76
C PRO A 115 9.66 7.35 -6.36
N THR A 116 8.91 8.19 -5.64
CA THR A 116 9.25 8.66 -4.29
C THR A 116 9.35 7.52 -3.29
N LEU A 117 8.69 6.38 -3.55
CA LEU A 117 8.83 5.16 -2.76
C LEU A 117 10.28 4.72 -2.60
N TRP A 118 11.09 4.92 -3.65
CA TRP A 118 12.47 4.45 -3.69
C TRP A 118 13.48 5.56 -3.40
N HIS A 119 13.07 6.83 -3.30
CA HIS A 119 13.96 7.97 -3.06
C HIS A 119 14.52 7.97 -1.63
N THR A 120 15.52 7.13 -1.42
CA THR A 120 16.34 7.05 -0.21
C THR A 120 17.82 6.98 -0.62
N ALA A 121 18.74 7.18 0.32
CA ALA A 121 20.18 7.07 0.06
C ALA A 121 20.55 5.72 -0.61
N ASP A 122 19.81 4.66 -0.28
CA ASP A 122 20.02 3.29 -0.76
C ASP A 122 18.94 2.85 -1.77
N SER A 123 18.45 3.77 -2.61
CA SER A 123 17.32 3.56 -3.53
C SER A 123 17.45 2.29 -4.38
N HIS A 124 18.60 2.11 -5.03
CA HIS A 124 18.90 0.96 -5.88
C HIS A 124 18.89 -0.35 -5.09
N GLN A 125 19.52 -0.37 -3.91
CA GLN A 125 19.60 -1.56 -3.07
C GLN A 125 18.21 -1.97 -2.57
N ARG A 126 17.42 -1.03 -2.05
CA ARG A 126 16.06 -1.32 -1.58
C ARG A 126 15.15 -1.82 -2.68
N ARG A 127 15.22 -1.19 -3.87
CA ARG A 127 14.44 -1.62 -5.04
C ARG A 127 14.85 -3.03 -5.47
N TYR A 128 16.15 -3.32 -5.50
CA TYR A 128 16.68 -4.64 -5.84
C TYR A 128 16.22 -5.71 -4.86
N GLU A 129 16.39 -5.47 -3.55
CA GLU A 129 15.95 -6.41 -2.50
C GLU A 129 14.44 -6.65 -2.56
N PHE A 130 13.65 -5.59 -2.66
CA PHE A 130 12.20 -5.70 -2.79
C PHE A 130 11.82 -6.56 -4.01
N THR A 131 12.41 -6.28 -5.18
CA THR A 131 12.12 -7.02 -6.42
C THR A 131 12.51 -8.48 -6.27
N ARG A 132 13.68 -8.77 -5.71
CA ARG A 132 14.15 -10.14 -5.46
C ARG A 132 13.19 -10.90 -4.54
N PHE A 133 12.80 -10.32 -3.41
CA PHE A 133 11.88 -10.96 -2.47
C PHE A 133 10.48 -11.13 -3.08
N PHE A 134 10.00 -10.13 -3.80
CA PHE A 134 8.72 -10.19 -4.50
C PHE A 134 8.70 -11.35 -5.50
N MET A 135 9.71 -11.45 -6.37
CA MET A 135 9.83 -12.53 -7.36
C MET A 135 9.90 -13.91 -6.70
N GLN A 136 10.69 -14.04 -5.63
CA GLN A 136 10.81 -15.29 -4.88
C GLN A 136 9.45 -15.72 -4.30
N ARG A 137 8.70 -14.79 -3.69
CA ARG A 137 7.41 -15.09 -3.07
C ARG A 137 6.34 -15.39 -4.13
N THR A 138 6.26 -14.60 -5.20
CA THR A 138 5.29 -14.85 -6.28
C THR A 138 5.56 -16.15 -7.02
N GLY A 139 6.83 -16.53 -7.22
CA GLY A 139 7.20 -17.81 -7.83
C GLY A 139 6.88 -19.03 -6.97
N SER A 140 6.64 -18.84 -5.67
CA SER A 140 6.22 -19.91 -4.74
C SER A 140 4.70 -20.06 -4.61
N LEU A 141 3.92 -19.18 -5.23
CA LEU A 141 2.45 -19.27 -5.21
C LEU A 141 1.97 -20.33 -6.21
N PRO A 142 1.00 -21.19 -5.84
CA PRO A 142 0.41 -22.14 -6.76
C PRO A 142 -0.45 -21.43 -7.82
N ASP A 143 -0.60 -22.01 -9.01
CA ASP A 143 -1.31 -21.39 -10.14
C ASP A 143 -2.80 -21.10 -9.85
N ASP A 144 -3.39 -21.77 -8.86
CA ASP A 144 -4.75 -21.59 -8.37
C ASP A 144 -4.84 -20.71 -7.10
N ALA A 145 -3.78 -19.99 -6.72
CA ALA A 145 -3.73 -19.14 -5.51
C ALA A 145 -4.66 -17.91 -5.55
N SER A 146 -5.61 -17.85 -6.48
CA SER A 146 -6.60 -16.80 -6.55
C SER A 146 -7.72 -17.08 -5.54
N LEU A 147 -7.97 -16.13 -4.64
CA LEU A 147 -9.12 -16.16 -3.73
C LEU A 147 -10.45 -15.77 -4.41
N THR A 148 -10.45 -15.68 -5.74
CA THR A 148 -11.60 -15.27 -6.58
C THR A 148 -11.67 -16.19 -7.79
N GLU A 149 -12.84 -16.37 -8.42
CA GLU A 149 -13.01 -17.18 -9.65
C GLU A 149 -12.23 -16.66 -10.89
N SER A 150 -11.44 -15.60 -10.71
CA SER A 150 -10.51 -15.05 -11.68
C SER A 150 -9.47 -16.09 -12.12
N LYS A 151 -9.49 -16.47 -13.40
CA LYS A 151 -8.50 -17.33 -14.08
C LYS A 151 -7.18 -16.63 -14.45
N GLU A 152 -6.92 -15.44 -13.92
CA GLU A 152 -5.68 -14.72 -14.21
C GLU A 152 -4.45 -15.46 -13.68
N SER A 153 -3.46 -15.67 -14.55
CA SER A 153 -2.21 -16.30 -14.18
C SER A 153 -1.33 -15.34 -13.37
N ILE A 154 -0.70 -15.84 -12.30
CA ILE A 154 0.31 -15.10 -11.52
C ILE A 154 1.40 -14.52 -12.42
N ARG A 155 1.77 -15.22 -13.50
CA ARG A 155 2.80 -14.76 -14.44
C ARG A 155 2.43 -13.47 -15.17
N GLU A 156 1.15 -13.32 -15.53
CA GLU A 156 0.65 -12.10 -16.19
C GLU A 156 0.62 -10.93 -15.22
N VAL A 157 0.21 -11.18 -13.98
CA VAL A 157 0.22 -10.17 -12.91
C VAL A 157 1.66 -9.72 -12.64
N VAL A 158 2.60 -10.64 -12.43
CA VAL A 158 4.00 -10.33 -12.10
C VAL A 158 4.71 -9.52 -13.19
N LYS A 159 4.41 -9.75 -14.47
CA LYS A 159 5.05 -9.02 -15.59
C LYS A 159 4.84 -7.50 -15.49
N VAL A 160 3.66 -7.07 -15.04
CA VAL A 160 3.33 -5.65 -14.83
C VAL A 160 4.14 -5.00 -13.69
N CYS A 161 4.65 -5.78 -12.73
CA CYS A 161 5.49 -5.25 -11.64
C CYS A 161 6.90 -4.87 -12.08
N CYS A 162 7.47 -5.61 -13.05
CA CYS A 162 8.82 -5.37 -13.54
C CYS A 162 8.93 -4.07 -14.35
N ASP A 163 7.82 -3.67 -14.97
CA ASP A 163 7.78 -2.58 -15.95
C ASP A 163 7.45 -1.21 -15.32
N ILE A 164 7.44 -1.09 -13.98
CA ILE A 164 7.20 0.20 -13.31
C ILE A 164 8.39 1.12 -13.61
N PRO A 165 8.20 2.24 -14.35
CA PRO A 165 9.30 3.14 -14.70
C PRO A 165 9.98 3.67 -13.45
N GLY A 166 11.32 3.72 -13.48
CA GLY A 166 12.10 4.47 -12.49
C GLY A 166 11.94 5.97 -12.67
#